data_AF-A0A496WAK1-F1
#
_entry.id   AF-A0A496WAK1-F1
#
_cell.length_a   1.000
_cell.length_b   1.000
_cell.length_c   1.000
_cell.angle_alpha   90.00
_cell.angle_beta   90.00
_cell.angle_gamma   90.00
#
_symmetry.space_group_name_H-M   'P 1'
#
loop_
_entity.id
_entity.type
_entity.pdbx_description
1 polymer ?
#
loop_
_entity_poly.entity_id
_entity_poly.type
_entity_poly.pdbx_seq_one_letter_code
_entity_poly.pdbx_strand_id
1 'polypeptide(L)'
;MIKAANIDGINAVVDQQFDIGVKIIEAGLVPIIEPEVDIHSPEKAEIEPLLKKALINQLDQLKADQFVMLKLTLPEQDDLYDSCVAHPNVLKVVALSGGYSREEADSRLTRNHGVVASFSRALTEGLSAQQSNDEFNAMLDQSIESIVQASST
;
A
#
# COMPACT_ATOMS: atom_id res chain seq x y z
N MET A 1 -9.09 -8.39 1.74
CA MET A 1 -9.71 -7.30 0.97
C MET A 1 -10.98 -6.83 1.67
N ILE A 2 -11.06 -5.53 1.94
CA ILE A 2 -12.16 -4.81 2.59
C ILE A 2 -13.06 -4.26 1.49
N LYS A 3 -14.37 -4.55 1.55
CA LYS A 3 -15.32 -4.23 0.48
C LYS A 3 -16.44 -3.27 0.86
N ALA A 4 -16.66 -3.06 2.16
CA ALA A 4 -17.74 -2.25 2.69
C ALA A 4 -17.29 -1.52 3.96
N ALA A 5 -17.92 -0.40 4.28
CA ALA A 5 -17.71 0.43 5.46
C ALA A 5 -18.28 -0.23 6.72
N ASN A 6 -17.81 -1.45 7.01
CA ASN A 6 -18.17 -2.21 8.20
C ASN A 6 -17.05 -2.08 9.23
N ILE A 7 -17.29 -1.28 10.28
CA ILE A 7 -16.30 -0.98 11.32
C ILE A 7 -15.76 -2.26 11.98
N ASP A 8 -16.64 -3.19 12.34
CA ASP A 8 -16.23 -4.44 13.01
C ASP A 8 -15.39 -5.31 12.09
N GLY A 9 -15.75 -5.39 10.80
CA GLY A 9 -15.00 -6.13 9.79
C GLY A 9 -13.64 -5.51 9.50
N ILE A 10 -13.56 -4.17 9.42
CA ILE A 10 -12.30 -3.45 9.23
C ILE A 10 -11.37 -3.69 10.43
N ASN A 11 -11.88 -3.52 11.65
CA ASN A 11 -11.11 -3.78 12.86
C ASN A 11 -10.63 -5.24 12.88
N ALA A 12 -11.51 -6.21 12.62
CA ALA A 12 -11.12 -7.63 12.61
C ALA A 12 -10.01 -7.94 11.60
N VAL A 13 -10.04 -7.32 10.40
CA VAL A 13 -8.97 -7.48 9.39
C VAL A 13 -7.66 -6.86 9.87
N VAL A 14 -7.72 -5.66 10.42
CA VAL A 14 -6.54 -4.95 10.92
C VAL A 14 -5.93 -5.67 12.13
N ASP A 15 -6.74 -6.05 13.10
CA ASP A 15 -6.34 -6.80 14.30
C ASP A 15 -5.65 -8.11 13.90
N GLN A 16 -6.25 -8.88 12.98
CA GLN A 16 -5.65 -10.13 12.50
C GLN A 16 -4.27 -9.90 11.87
N GLN A 17 -4.12 -8.84 11.06
CA GLN A 17 -2.85 -8.54 10.41
C GLN A 17 -1.77 -8.17 11.43
N PHE A 18 -2.11 -7.36 12.45
CA PHE A 18 -1.18 -6.99 13.51
C PHE A 18 -0.85 -8.17 14.44
N ASP A 19 -1.80 -9.04 14.76
CA ASP A 19 -1.56 -10.27 15.52
C ASP A 19 -0.52 -11.18 14.84
N ILE A 20 -0.57 -11.27 13.51
CA ILE A 20 0.43 -11.99 12.71
C ILE A 20 1.73 -11.19 12.65
N GLY A 21 1.64 -9.87 12.46
CA GLY A 21 2.78 -8.96 12.42
C GLY A 21 3.65 -9.05 13.68
N VAL A 22 3.04 -9.07 14.87
CA VAL A 22 3.77 -9.21 16.14
C VAL A 22 4.56 -10.51 16.19
N LYS A 23 3.99 -11.64 15.74
CA LYS A 23 4.72 -12.92 15.67
C LYS A 23 5.92 -12.87 14.73
N ILE A 24 5.80 -12.13 13.62
CA ILE A 24 6.88 -11.92 12.65
C ILE A 24 7.99 -11.05 13.27
N ILE A 25 7.61 -10.00 14.01
CA ILE A 25 8.54 -9.15 14.77
C ILE A 25 9.28 -9.95 15.83
N GLU A 26 8.60 -10.81 16.58
CA GLU A 26 9.20 -11.71 17.58
C GLU A 26 10.21 -12.69 16.96
N ALA A 27 10.05 -13.03 15.67
CA ALA A 27 11.00 -13.81 14.90
C ALA A 27 12.17 -12.99 14.33
N GLY A 28 12.24 -11.69 14.59
CA GLY A 28 13.32 -10.80 14.14
C GLY A 28 13.17 -10.26 12.72
N LEU A 29 11.94 -10.27 12.17
CA LEU A 29 11.64 -9.77 10.83
C LEU A 29 10.71 -8.55 10.89
N VAL A 30 10.69 -7.75 9.82
CA VAL A 30 9.75 -6.63 9.67
C VAL A 30 8.56 -7.07 8.80
N PRO A 31 7.33 -7.14 9.35
CA PRO A 31 6.15 -7.50 8.57
C PRO A 31 5.67 -6.33 7.70
N ILE A 32 5.05 -6.68 6.57
CA ILE A 32 4.22 -5.77 5.78
C ILE A 32 2.76 -6.07 6.11
N ILE A 33 2.03 -5.09 6.62
CA ILE A 33 0.60 -5.17 6.92
C ILE A 33 -0.18 -4.69 5.68
N GLU A 34 -1.01 -5.56 5.10
CA GLU A 34 -1.69 -5.32 3.82
C GLU A 34 -3.24 -5.46 3.90
N PRO A 35 -3.94 -4.55 4.61
CA PRO A 35 -5.39 -4.49 4.61
C PRO A 35 -5.90 -3.77 3.35
N GLU A 36 -5.85 -4.46 2.20
CA GLU A 36 -6.31 -3.94 0.91
C GLU A 36 -7.80 -3.55 0.93
N VAL A 37 -8.11 -2.33 0.49
CA VAL A 37 -9.47 -1.85 0.17
C VAL A 37 -9.73 -2.09 -1.31
N ASP A 38 -10.90 -2.64 -1.63
CA ASP A 38 -11.35 -2.87 -3.02
C ASP A 38 -11.55 -1.53 -3.74
N ILE A 39 -10.80 -1.31 -4.84
CA ILE A 39 -10.86 -0.07 -5.64
C ILE A 39 -12.23 0.15 -6.30
N HIS A 40 -13.06 -0.90 -6.40
CA HIS A 40 -14.40 -0.83 -6.98
C HIS A 40 -15.51 -0.73 -5.93
N SER A 41 -15.16 -0.68 -4.64
CA SER A 41 -16.17 -0.49 -3.61
C SER A 41 -16.84 0.89 -3.79
N PRO A 42 -18.18 0.96 -3.84
CA PRO A 42 -18.88 2.24 -3.87
C PRO A 42 -18.70 3.03 -2.55
N GLU A 43 -18.27 2.35 -1.49
CA GLU A 43 -18.04 2.89 -0.15
C GLU A 43 -16.55 3.16 0.12
N LYS A 44 -15.68 3.11 -0.89
CA LYS A 44 -14.22 3.25 -0.72
C LYS A 44 -13.85 4.51 0.10
N ALA A 45 -14.42 5.67 -0.22
CA ALA A 45 -14.18 6.91 0.51
C ALA A 45 -14.67 6.88 1.98
N GLU A 46 -15.61 6.00 2.32
CA GLU A 46 -16.08 5.79 3.69
C GLU A 46 -15.23 4.75 4.44
N ILE A 47 -14.74 3.74 3.72
CA ILE A 47 -13.87 2.68 4.27
C ILE A 47 -12.52 3.25 4.70
N GLU A 48 -11.88 4.07 3.87
CA GLU A 48 -10.48 4.44 4.06
C GLU A 48 -10.23 5.24 5.35
N PRO A 49 -11.08 6.22 5.76
CA PRO A 49 -10.91 6.88 7.05
C PRO A 49 -11.09 5.94 8.24
N LEU A 50 -11.98 4.95 8.13
CA LEU A 50 -12.18 3.92 9.15
C LEU A 50 -10.96 3.00 9.26
N LEU A 51 -10.41 2.59 8.11
CA LEU A 51 -9.18 1.80 8.03
C LEU A 51 -8.00 2.57 8.62
N LYS A 52 -7.80 3.84 8.23
CA LYS A 52 -6.75 4.70 8.80
C LYS A 52 -6.84 4.75 10.33
N LYS A 53 -8.05 4.94 10.88
CA LYS A 53 -8.26 4.97 12.32
C LYS A 53 -7.88 3.64 12.98
N ALA A 54 -8.30 2.52 12.41
CA ALA A 54 -7.95 1.18 12.91
C ALA A 54 -6.44 0.93 12.86
N LEU A 55 -5.78 1.33 11.77
CA LEU A 55 -4.32 1.24 11.62
C LEU A 55 -3.58 2.04 12.70
N ILE A 56 -3.92 3.31 12.88
CA ILE A 56 -3.28 4.16 13.91
C ILE A 56 -3.47 3.56 15.30
N ASN A 57 -4.69 3.10 15.63
CA ASN A 57 -4.95 2.47 16.92
C ASN A 57 -4.04 1.26 17.19
N GLN A 58 -3.74 0.43 16.18
CA GLN A 58 -2.83 -0.70 16.32
C GLN A 58 -1.36 -0.28 16.37
N LEU A 59 -0.98 0.71 15.55
CA LEU A 59 0.37 1.26 15.54
C LEU A 59 0.76 1.86 16.90
N ASP A 60 -0.18 2.55 17.56
CA ASP A 60 0.01 3.15 18.89
C ASP A 60 0.26 2.11 20.00
N GLN A 61 -0.07 0.82 19.76
CA GLN A 61 0.19 -0.27 20.72
C GLN A 61 1.55 -0.93 20.53
N LEU A 62 2.24 -0.66 19.43
CA LEU A 62 3.58 -1.20 19.19
C LEU A 62 4.58 -0.56 20.17
N LYS A 63 5.48 -1.38 20.70
CA LYS A 63 6.62 -0.86 21.48
C LYS A 63 7.55 -0.07 20.57
N ALA A 64 8.34 0.83 21.14
CA ALA A 64 9.25 1.70 20.37
C ALA A 64 10.28 0.97 19.48
N ASP A 65 10.56 -0.31 19.75
CA ASP A 65 11.46 -1.18 18.99
C ASP A 65 10.75 -2.14 18.01
N GLN A 66 9.41 -2.07 17.92
CA GLN A 66 8.60 -2.90 17.05
C GLN A 66 8.20 -2.10 15.81
N PHE A 67 8.64 -2.57 14.65
CA PHE A 67 8.48 -1.84 13.39
C PHE A 67 7.65 -2.64 12.40
N VAL A 68 6.82 -1.93 11.64
CA VAL A 68 6.06 -2.49 10.51
C VAL A 68 6.28 -1.65 9.26
N MET A 69 5.99 -2.25 8.11
CA MET A 69 5.67 -1.51 6.89
C MET A 69 4.17 -1.67 6.62
N LEU A 70 3.56 -0.69 5.96
CA LEU A 70 2.16 -0.77 5.56
C LEU A 70 2.07 -0.84 4.04
N LYS A 71 1.27 -1.76 3.50
CA LYS A 71 0.96 -1.83 2.07
C LYS A 71 -0.52 -1.53 1.86
N LEU A 72 -0.83 -0.35 1.35
CA LEU A 72 -2.20 0.18 1.34
C LEU A 72 -2.68 0.46 -0.08
N THR A 73 -3.99 0.38 -0.28
CA THR A 73 -4.64 0.87 -1.51
C THR A 73 -4.45 2.38 -1.62
N LEU A 74 -4.15 2.89 -2.81
CA LEU A 74 -4.09 4.33 -3.09
C LEU A 74 -5.45 4.99 -2.74
N PRO A 75 -5.47 6.00 -1.86
CA PRO A 75 -6.71 6.52 -1.30
C PRO A 75 -7.51 7.36 -2.31
N GLU A 76 -8.79 7.62 -2.01
CA GLU A 76 -9.55 8.66 -2.73
C GLU A 76 -9.19 10.07 -2.28
N GLN A 77 -8.89 10.23 -0.99
CA GLN A 77 -8.38 11.48 -0.45
C GLN A 77 -6.85 11.48 -0.51
N ASP A 78 -6.28 12.44 -1.23
CA ASP A 78 -4.83 12.67 -1.28
C ASP A 78 -4.27 12.85 0.14
N ASP A 79 -3.08 12.29 0.38
CA ASP A 79 -2.38 12.35 1.68
C ASP A 79 -3.19 11.80 2.88
N LEU A 80 -4.21 10.96 2.64
CA LEU A 80 -5.02 10.39 3.70
C LEU A 80 -4.16 9.65 4.75
N TYR A 81 -3.11 8.96 4.32
CA TYR A 81 -2.26 8.15 5.19
C TYR A 81 -1.00 8.88 5.72
N ASP A 82 -0.92 10.20 5.63
CA ASP A 82 0.24 10.98 6.14
C ASP A 82 0.58 10.69 7.60
N SER A 83 -0.45 10.52 8.45
CA SER A 83 -0.23 10.17 9.85
C SER A 83 0.38 8.78 10.03
N CYS A 84 0.14 7.85 9.10
CA CYS A 84 0.78 6.55 9.08
C CYS A 84 2.23 6.68 8.58
N VAL A 85 2.47 7.50 7.56
CA VAL A 85 3.83 7.81 7.05
C VAL A 85 4.70 8.42 8.16
N ALA A 86 4.14 9.33 8.96
CA ALA A 86 4.84 10.01 10.04
C ALA A 86 4.94 9.19 11.34
N HIS A 87 4.32 8.02 11.42
CA HIS A 87 4.25 7.24 12.67
C HIS A 87 5.63 6.61 13.00
N PRO A 88 6.14 6.72 14.24
CA PRO A 88 7.49 6.26 14.58
C PRO A 88 7.73 4.76 14.39
N ASN A 89 6.68 3.94 14.52
CA ASN A 89 6.74 2.49 14.31
C ASN A 89 6.50 2.05 12.86
N VAL A 90 6.32 2.98 11.93
CA VAL A 90 6.19 2.69 10.49
C VAL A 90 7.50 3.02 9.79
N LEU A 91 8.18 2.01 9.24
CA LEU A 91 9.40 2.25 8.46
C LEU A 91 9.10 2.84 7.09
N LYS A 92 8.02 2.36 6.46
CA LYS A 92 7.58 2.84 5.15
C LYS A 92 6.13 2.47 4.89
N VAL A 93 5.43 3.38 4.21
CA VAL A 93 4.16 3.08 3.56
C VAL A 93 4.44 2.82 2.09
N VAL A 94 3.96 1.68 1.60
CA VAL A 94 4.03 1.29 0.20
C VAL A 94 2.63 1.13 -0.38
N ALA A 95 2.45 1.38 -1.67
CA ALA A 95 1.14 1.32 -2.32
C ALA A 95 1.00 0.08 -3.22
N LEU A 96 -0.13 -0.60 -3.13
CA LEU A 96 -0.54 -1.58 -4.15
C LEU A 96 -1.32 -0.86 -5.26
N SER A 97 -1.19 -1.33 -6.51
CA SER A 97 -1.96 -0.73 -7.63
C SER A 97 -3.44 -1.15 -7.62
N GLY A 98 -3.80 -2.26 -6.97
CA GLY A 98 -5.19 -2.64 -6.68
C GLY A 98 -6.07 -2.96 -7.90
N GLY A 99 -5.52 -2.89 -9.12
CA GLY A 99 -6.29 -3.03 -10.37
C GLY A 99 -6.31 -1.77 -11.22
N TYR A 100 -5.78 -0.63 -10.74
CA TYR A 100 -5.48 0.51 -11.59
C TYR A 100 -4.41 0.14 -12.63
N SER A 101 -4.49 0.77 -13.81
CA SER A 101 -3.38 0.76 -14.77
C SER A 101 -2.14 1.41 -14.15
N ARG A 102 -0.95 1.13 -14.69
CA ARG A 102 0.28 1.79 -14.24
C ARG A 102 0.15 3.32 -14.26
N GLU A 103 -0.41 3.89 -15.32
CA GLU A 103 -0.60 5.34 -15.47
C GLU A 103 -1.49 5.95 -14.36
N GLU A 104 -2.64 5.33 -14.09
CA GLU A 104 -3.55 5.80 -13.04
C GLU A 104 -2.94 5.61 -11.64
N ALA A 105 -2.26 4.48 -11.42
CA ALA A 105 -1.58 4.20 -10.16
C ALA A 105 -0.46 5.20 -9.88
N ASP A 106 0.37 5.52 -10.87
CA ASP A 106 1.43 6.53 -10.79
C ASP A 106 0.83 7.92 -10.52
N SER A 107 -0.22 8.31 -11.25
CA SER A 107 -0.94 9.58 -11.07
C SER A 107 -1.50 9.74 -9.63
N ARG A 108 -2.09 8.68 -9.07
CA ARG A 108 -2.53 8.70 -7.66
C ARG A 108 -1.36 8.72 -6.69
N LEU A 109 -0.32 7.93 -6.95
CA LEU A 109 0.84 7.82 -6.06
C LEU A 109 1.57 9.16 -5.91
N THR A 110 1.75 9.92 -6.99
CA THR A 110 2.40 11.25 -6.93
C THR A 110 1.72 12.23 -5.96
N ARG A 111 0.44 12.02 -5.64
CA ARG A 111 -0.38 12.85 -4.74
C ARG A 111 -0.42 12.35 -3.30
N ASN A 112 0.42 11.36 -2.97
CA ASN A 112 0.51 10.74 -1.64
C ASN A 112 1.96 10.77 -1.16
N HIS A 113 2.35 11.86 -0.49
CA HIS A 113 3.73 12.17 -0.18
C HIS A 113 4.36 11.16 0.77
N GLY A 114 5.61 10.76 0.49
CA GLY A 114 6.33 9.77 1.30
C GLY A 114 5.87 8.32 1.14
N VAL A 115 4.86 8.05 0.30
CA VAL A 115 4.42 6.70 -0.08
C VAL A 115 5.19 6.26 -1.34
N VAL A 116 5.61 4.99 -1.38
CA VAL A 116 6.34 4.43 -2.56
C VAL A 116 5.57 3.26 -3.18
N ALA A 117 5.78 2.97 -4.45
CA ALA A 117 5.10 1.86 -5.09
C ALA A 117 5.55 0.48 -4.58
N SER A 118 4.61 -0.45 -4.46
CA SER A 118 4.82 -1.89 -4.35
C SER A 118 3.91 -2.60 -5.37
N PHE A 119 4.16 -2.30 -6.64
CA PHE A 119 3.37 -2.77 -7.76
C PHE A 119 3.84 -4.13 -8.27
N SER A 120 2.90 -5.02 -8.56
CA SER A 120 3.16 -6.30 -9.24
C SER A 120 2.74 -6.21 -10.70
N ARG A 121 1.44 -6.42 -10.99
CA ARG A 121 0.89 -6.41 -12.34
C ARG A 121 1.14 -5.09 -13.08
N ALA A 122 1.03 -3.96 -12.38
CA ALA A 122 1.28 -2.65 -12.99
C ALA A 122 2.75 -2.45 -13.40
N LEU A 123 3.72 -3.03 -12.68
CA LEU A 123 5.13 -3.02 -13.09
C LEU A 123 5.33 -3.79 -14.40
N THR A 124 4.65 -4.93 -14.55
CA THR A 124 4.79 -5.83 -15.71
C THR A 124 3.78 -5.57 -16.83
N GLU A 125 2.93 -4.55 -16.70
CA GLU A 125 1.90 -4.24 -17.68
C GLU A 125 2.53 -3.91 -19.03
N GLY A 126 2.09 -4.62 -20.08
CA GLY A 126 2.61 -4.53 -21.45
C GLY A 126 3.73 -5.52 -21.78
N LEU A 127 4.40 -6.10 -20.78
CA LEU A 127 5.48 -7.07 -21.00
C LEU A 127 4.92 -8.41 -21.50
N SER A 128 5.62 -9.02 -22.44
CA SER A 128 5.22 -10.29 -23.04
C SER A 128 6.42 -11.15 -23.42
N ALA A 129 6.24 -12.48 -23.37
CA ALA A 129 7.21 -13.46 -23.85
C ALA A 129 7.44 -13.45 -25.37
N GLN A 130 6.63 -12.71 -26.14
CA GLN A 130 6.81 -12.55 -27.60
C GLN A 130 7.68 -11.35 -27.99
N GLN A 131 8.02 -10.48 -27.04
CA GLN A 131 8.90 -9.34 -27.30
C GLN A 131 10.33 -9.81 -27.55
N SER A 132 11.08 -9.04 -28.34
CA SER A 132 12.54 -9.15 -28.32
C SER A 132 13.08 -8.71 -26.96
N ASN A 133 14.31 -9.13 -26.63
CA ASN A 133 14.97 -8.71 -25.39
C ASN A 133 15.07 -7.18 -25.29
N ASP A 134 15.33 -6.50 -26.41
CA ASP A 134 15.49 -5.04 -26.44
C ASP A 134 14.16 -4.32 -26.17
N GLU A 135 13.06 -4.78 -26.77
CA GLU A 135 11.71 -4.23 -26.52
C GLU A 135 11.27 -4.48 -25.08
N PHE A 136 11.53 -5.68 -24.56
CA PHE A 136 11.22 -6.04 -23.17
C PHE A 136 11.98 -5.15 -22.19
N ASN A 137 13.30 -5.01 -22.37
CA ASN A 137 14.15 -4.22 -21.49
C ASN A 137 13.76 -2.73 -21.55
N ALA A 138 13.57 -2.18 -22.76
CA ALA A 138 13.17 -0.78 -22.91
C ALA A 138 11.82 -0.47 -22.24
N MET A 139 10.86 -1.40 -22.34
CA MET A 139 9.55 -1.24 -21.70
C MET A 139 9.63 -1.38 -20.18
N LEU A 140 10.42 -2.32 -19.67
CA LEU A 140 10.64 -2.49 -18.24
C LEU A 140 11.33 -1.24 -17.65
N ASP A 141 12.36 -0.72 -18.32
CA ASP A 141 13.05 0.51 -17.92
C ASP A 141 12.09 1.70 -17.87
N GLN A 142 11.24 1.87 -18.89
CA GLN A 142 10.23 2.93 -18.90
C GLN A 142 9.22 2.79 -17.76
N SER A 143 8.81 1.55 -17.46
CA SER A 143 7.88 1.24 -16.38
C SER A 143 8.50 1.52 -15.00
N ILE A 144 9.77 1.15 -14.81
CA ILE A 144 10.51 1.44 -13.59
C ILE A 144 10.67 2.95 -13.41
N GLU A 145 11.07 3.67 -14.45
CA GLU A 145 11.27 5.12 -14.40
C GLU A 145 9.99 5.85 -13.98
N SER A 146 8.84 5.54 -14.60
CA SER A 146 7.58 6.21 -14.24
C SER A 146 7.19 5.97 -12.78
N ILE A 147 7.34 4.72 -12.32
CA ILE A 147 7.05 4.31 -10.95
C ILE A 147 8.00 4.99 -9.95
N VAL A 148 9.29 5.10 -10.29
CA VAL A 148 10.30 5.77 -9.45
C VAL A 148 9.98 7.26 -9.32
N GLN A 149 9.66 7.93 -10.42
CA GLN A 149 9.26 9.34 -10.40
C GLN A 149 8.02 9.54 -9.53
N ALA A 150 7.02 8.67 -9.68
CA ALA A 150 5.81 8.71 -8.86
C ALA A 150 6.05 8.43 -7.38
N SER A 151 7.03 7.57 -7.05
CA SER A 151 7.39 7.20 -5.68
C SER A 151 8.32 8.21 -4.98
N SER A 152 8.76 9.26 -5.68
CA SER A 152 9.77 10.21 -5.18
C SER A 152 9.18 11.55 -4.72
N THR A 153 7.87 11.60 -4.47
CA THR A 153 7.15 12.80 -4.01
C THR A 153 7.11 12.95 -2.49
#